data_AF-T0T1N3-F1
#
_entry.id   AF-T0T1N3-F1
#
_cell.length_a   1.000
_cell.length_b   1.000
_cell.length_c   1.000
_cell.angle_alpha   90.00
_cell.angle_beta   90.00
_cell.angle_gamma   90.00
#
_symmetry.space_group_name_H-M   'P 1'
#
loop_
_entity.id
_entity.type
_entity.pdbx_description
1 polymer ?
#
loop_
_entity_poly.entity_id
_entity_poly.type
_entity_poly.pdbx_seq_one_letter_code
_entity_poly.pdbx_strand_id
1 'polypeptide(L)'
;MKLLAIIFVTISFYSCATTNSKAKLVLKRVSFDLNCKHEYLEILDLGGNNYGAIGCGKKGAYVVSCKDWGDCTAILNSKVQ
;
A
#
# COMPACT_ATOMS: atom_id res chain seq x y z
N MET A 1 -32.35 -17.73 -40.01
CA MET A 1 -33.15 -17.72 -38.77
C MET A 1 -32.28 -18.34 -37.68
N LYS A 2 -31.55 -17.51 -36.93
CA LYS A 2 -31.78 -17.28 -35.49
C LYS A 2 -31.76 -18.58 -34.65
N LEU A 3 -30.58 -19.18 -34.50
CA LEU A 3 -30.14 -19.75 -33.22
C LEU A 3 -29.12 -18.74 -32.66
N LEU A 4 -29.56 -17.69 -31.96
CA LEU A 4 -29.44 -17.60 -30.50
C LEU A 4 -28.00 -17.97 -30.07
N ALA A 5 -26.99 -17.10 -30.25
CA ALA A 5 -26.66 -16.00 -29.32
C ALA A 5 -26.96 -16.42 -27.87
N ILE A 6 -25.95 -16.77 -27.06
CA ILE A 6 -25.37 -15.89 -26.04
C ILE A 6 -24.16 -16.66 -25.44
N ILE A 7 -22.94 -16.46 -25.94
CA ILE A 7 -21.84 -15.72 -25.29
C ILE A 7 -22.08 -15.39 -23.79
N PHE A 8 -21.66 -16.28 -22.89
CA PHE A 8 -21.20 -16.01 -21.51
C PHE A 8 -20.14 -17.10 -21.27
N VAL A 9 -18.83 -16.96 -21.52
CA VAL A 9 -17.92 -15.85 -21.20
C VAL A 9 -18.21 -15.29 -19.81
N THR A 10 -18.45 -16.15 -18.83
CA THR A 10 -18.08 -15.82 -17.45
C THR A 10 -16.60 -16.08 -17.30
N ILE A 11 -15.82 -15.12 -17.80
CA ILE A 11 -14.39 -15.02 -17.51
C ILE A 11 -14.27 -14.98 -16.00
N SER A 12 -13.79 -16.07 -15.42
CA SER A 12 -13.30 -16.09 -14.05
C SER A 12 -12.09 -15.16 -14.01
N PHE A 13 -12.34 -13.86 -13.85
CA PHE A 13 -11.33 -12.89 -13.46
C PHE A 13 -10.94 -13.23 -12.03
N TYR A 14 -10.04 -14.21 -11.88
CA TYR A 14 -9.21 -14.38 -10.70
C TYR A 14 -8.34 -13.12 -10.60
N SER A 15 -8.92 -12.04 -10.08
CA SER A 15 -8.18 -10.84 -9.73
C SER A 15 -7.36 -11.20 -8.50
N CYS A 16 -6.08 -11.52 -8.71
CA CYS A 16 -5.13 -11.59 -7.62
C CYS A 16 -4.93 -10.16 -7.13
N ALA A 17 -5.66 -9.76 -6.09
CA ALA A 17 -5.38 -8.53 -5.37
C ALA A 17 -4.04 -8.73 -4.65
N THR A 18 -2.93 -8.42 -5.34
CA THR A 18 -1.61 -8.29 -4.72
C THR A 18 -1.67 -7.08 -3.80
N THR A 19 -2.21 -7.29 -2.60
CA THR A 19 -2.13 -6.28 -1.56
C THR A 19 -0.66 -6.14 -1.23
N ASN A 20 -0.08 -5.02 -1.67
CA ASN A 20 1.32 -4.70 -1.42
C ASN A 20 1.51 -4.62 0.10
N SER A 21 1.95 -5.72 0.71
CA SER A 21 1.92 -5.95 2.16
C SER A 21 2.74 -4.90 2.91
N LYS A 22 3.80 -4.41 2.26
CA LYS A 22 4.68 -3.35 2.74
C LYS A 22 3.99 -2.00 2.80
N ALA A 23 3.20 -1.62 1.79
CA ALA A 23 2.48 -0.35 1.79
C ALA A 23 1.43 -0.28 2.91
N LYS A 24 0.72 -1.38 3.20
CA LYS A 24 -0.19 -1.48 4.35
C LYS A 24 0.54 -1.31 5.69
N LEU A 25 1.72 -1.92 5.80
CA LEU A 25 2.55 -1.83 6.99
C LEU A 25 3.07 -0.40 7.22
N VAL A 26 3.50 0.28 6.14
CA VAL A 26 3.85 1.70 6.17
C VAL A 26 2.64 2.56 6.55
N LEU A 27 1.46 2.35 5.94
CA LEU A 27 0.25 3.10 6.25
C LEU A 27 -0.10 3.07 7.75
N LYS A 28 -0.02 1.87 8.37
CA LYS A 28 -0.26 1.72 9.81
C LYS A 28 0.72 2.55 10.63
N ARG A 29 2.02 2.50 10.31
CA ARG A 29 3.06 3.25 11.03
C ARG A 29 2.89 4.78 10.85
N VAL A 30 2.73 5.22 9.61
CA VAL A 30 2.56 6.63 9.23
C VAL A 30 1.39 7.27 9.97
N SER A 31 0.27 6.56 10.10
CA SER A 31 -0.92 7.10 10.79
C SER A 31 -0.67 7.51 12.22
N PHE A 32 0.17 6.74 12.92
CA PHE A 32 0.61 7.06 14.25
C PHE A 32 1.62 8.21 14.25
N ASP A 33 2.68 8.10 13.45
CA ASP A 33 3.78 9.07 13.43
C ASP A 33 3.33 10.47 12.96
N LEU A 34 2.40 10.55 11.99
CA LEU A 34 1.85 11.82 11.49
C LEU A 34 0.65 12.32 12.31
N ASN A 35 0.09 11.49 13.20
CA ASN A 35 -1.20 11.72 13.86
C ASN A 35 -2.30 12.06 12.84
N CYS A 36 -2.47 11.18 11.85
CA CYS A 36 -3.33 11.40 10.69
C CYS A 36 -4.11 10.13 10.37
N LYS A 37 -5.41 10.26 10.05
CA LYS A 37 -6.25 9.10 9.71
C LYS A 37 -5.83 8.50 8.37
N HIS A 38 -6.02 7.19 8.20
CA HIS A 38 -5.64 6.44 6.99
C HIS A 38 -6.22 7.03 5.70
N GLU A 39 -7.47 7.49 5.76
CA GLU A 39 -8.18 8.11 4.63
C GLU A 39 -7.57 9.44 4.13
N TYR A 40 -6.73 10.09 4.94
CA TYR A 40 -6.03 11.33 4.60
C TYR A 40 -4.54 11.13 4.34
N LEU A 41 -4.09 9.88 4.26
CA LEU A 41 -2.70 9.53 4.02
C LEU A 41 -2.52 8.98 2.62
N GLU A 42 -1.59 9.56 1.90
CA GLU A 42 -1.09 9.05 0.63
C GLU A 42 0.28 8.41 0.85
N ILE A 43 0.43 7.16 0.39
CA ILE A 43 1.70 6.43 0.44
C ILE A 43 2.30 6.40 -0.97
N LEU A 44 3.52 6.89 -1.10
CA LEU A 44 4.28 6.91 -2.33
C LEU A 44 5.37 5.83 -2.27
N ASP A 45 5.37 4.89 -3.22
CA ASP A 45 6.49 3.95 -3.36
C ASP A 45 7.69 4.68 -3.97
N LEU A 46 8.81 4.73 -3.25
CA LEU A 46 10.06 5.37 -3.69
C LEU A 46 11.07 4.35 -4.25
N GLY A 47 10.69 3.07 -4.32
CA GLY A 47 11.52 1.99 -4.83
C GLY A 47 12.18 1.15 -3.74
N GLY A 48 12.27 -0.15 -4.02
CA GLY A 48 12.88 -1.14 -3.13
C GLY A 48 12.08 -1.34 -1.84
N ASN A 49 12.60 -0.78 -0.74
CA ASN A 49 11.96 -0.79 0.57
C ASN A 49 11.64 0.63 1.08
N ASN A 50 11.78 1.64 0.24
CA ASN A 50 11.61 3.05 0.62
C ASN A 50 10.21 3.54 0.26
N TYR A 51 9.58 4.28 1.17
CA TYR A 51 8.23 4.81 1.01
C TYR A 51 8.17 6.26 1.49
N GLY A 52 7.52 7.12 0.71
CA GLY A 52 7.08 8.43 1.15
C GLY A 52 5.67 8.34 1.73
N ALA A 53 5.36 9.21 2.67
CA ALA A 53 4.00 9.40 3.12
C ALA A 53 3.70 10.89 3.28
N ILE A 54 2.52 11.30 2.81
CA ILE A 54 2.04 12.68 2.87
C ILE A 54 0.60 12.66 3.37
N GLY A 55 0.28 13.55 4.30
CA GLY A 55 -1.09 13.74 4.76
C GLY A 55 -1.20 14.62 5.99
N CYS A 56 -2.38 15.21 6.19
CA CYS A 56 -2.66 16.13 7.29
C CYS A 56 -1.63 17.29 7.41
N GLY A 57 -1.14 17.79 6.27
CA GLY A 57 -0.16 18.87 6.21
C GLY A 57 1.27 18.46 6.60
N LYS A 58 1.53 17.16 6.78
CA LYS A 58 2.83 16.63 7.17
C LYS A 58 3.35 15.65 6.12
N LYS A 59 4.67 15.42 6.12
CA LYS A 59 5.30 14.38 5.31
C LYS A 59 6.44 13.67 6.04
N GLY A 60 6.71 12.43 5.65
CA GLY A 60 7.83 11.64 6.14
C GLY A 60 8.26 10.58 5.14
N ALA A 61 9.52 10.15 5.22
CA ALA A 61 10.06 9.01 4.48
C ALA A 61 10.26 7.83 5.42
N TYR A 62 10.02 6.62 4.92
CA TYR A 62 10.00 5.37 5.67
C TYR A 62 10.78 4.30 4.92
N VAL A 63 11.43 3.40 5.67
CA VAL A 63 12.08 2.21 5.14
C VAL A 63 11.45 0.98 5.75
N VAL A 64 11.09 0.01 4.93
CA VAL A 64 10.63 -1.31 5.37
C VAL A 64 11.82 -2.24 5.55
N SER A 65 12.08 -2.63 6.78
CA SER A 65 13.10 -3.63 7.11
C SER A 65 12.41 -4.93 7.47
N CYS A 66 12.77 -6.02 6.81
CA CYS A 66 12.24 -7.36 7.10
C CYS A 66 13.34 -8.25 7.68
N LYS A 67 13.02 -9.01 8.72
CA LYS A 67 13.86 -10.09 9.21
C LYS A 67 13.71 -11.34 8.33
N ASP A 68 14.64 -12.28 8.46
CA ASP A 68 14.77 -13.47 7.62
C ASP A 68 13.47 -14.29 7.49
N TRP A 69 12.56 -14.21 8.46
CA TRP A 69 11.32 -15.01 8.52
C TRP A 69 10.04 -14.22 8.21
N GLY A 70 10.16 -13.03 7.59
CA GLY A 70 9.01 -12.26 7.09
C GLY A 70 8.44 -11.23 8.06
N ASP A 71 9.01 -11.11 9.27
CA ASP A 71 8.67 -10.01 10.18
C ASP A 71 9.22 -8.69 9.65
N CYS A 72 8.34 -7.89 9.06
CA CYS A 72 8.66 -6.58 8.52
C CYS A 72 8.27 -5.46 9.50
N THR A 73 9.04 -4.37 9.48
CA THR A 73 8.72 -3.15 10.23
C THR A 73 9.01 -1.93 9.38
N ALA A 74 8.15 -0.91 9.48
CA ALA A 74 8.36 0.39 8.85
C ALA A 74 9.07 1.28 9.86
N ILE A 75 10.22 1.80 9.45
CA ILE A 75 11.08 2.65 10.24
C ILE A 75 11.04 4.04 9.61
N LEU A 76 10.76 5.06 10.40
CA LEU A 76 10.83 6.44 9.96
C LEU A 76 12.31 6.78 9.63
N ASN A 77 12.54 7.21 8.39
CA ASN A 77 13.86 7.49 7.82
C ASN A 77 14.09 8.99 7.58
N SER A 78 13.20 9.86 8.09
CA SER A 78 13.36 11.32 8.04
C SER A 78 12.76 11.99 9.27
N LYS A 79 13.03 13.28 9.49
CA LYS A 79 12.16 14.07 10.37
C LYS A 79 10.79 14.24 9.71
N VAL A 80 9.73 14.14 10.52
CA VAL A 80 8.39 14.56 10.09
C VAL A 80 8.43 16.07 9.94
N GLN A 81 8.09 16.55 8.74
CA GLN A 81 7.99 17.97 8.40
C GLN A 81 6.54 18.37 8.26
#